data_AF-A0A8T5N9M4-F1
#
_entry.id   AF-A0A8T5N9M4-F1
#
_cell.length_a   1.000
_cell.length_b   1.000
_cell.length_c   1.000
_cell.angle_alpha   90.00
_cell.angle_beta   90.00
_cell.angle_gamma   90.00
#
_symmetry.space_group_name_H-M   'P 1'
#
loop_
_entity.id
_entity.type
_entity.pdbx_description
1 polymer ?
#
loop_
_entity_poly.entity_id
_entity_poly.type
_entity_poly.pdbx_seq_one_letter_code
_entity_poly.pdbx_strand_id
1 'polypeptide(L)'
;MKNGLFGGYISPYVAGEMIHAIIYSEEIRQDKKPGYLFDILETIVSSNAEWFIPQNNDFCLFSRLREVDNRVEDGDILHATCAKILNIPLVTIDGRLLKSRGLINQGIEILHPTQVINK
;
A
#
# COMPACT_ATOMS: atom_id res chain seq x y z
N MET A 1 -19.98 -5.79 -20.54
CA MET A 1 -18.51 -5.81 -20.32
C MET A 1 -18.14 -4.48 -19.71
N LYS A 2 -17.63 -4.45 -18.47
CA LYS A 2 -17.14 -3.22 -17.84
C LYS A 2 -15.70 -2.98 -18.32
N ASN A 3 -15.47 -1.92 -19.10
CA ASN A 3 -14.15 -1.35 -19.38
C ASN A 3 -13.43 -1.16 -18.03
N GLY A 4 -12.21 -1.62 -17.74
CA GLY A 4 -11.08 -1.89 -18.63
C GLY A 4 -10.21 -0.64 -18.75
N LEU A 5 -9.73 -0.05 -17.63
CA LEU A 5 -8.61 0.92 -17.54
C LEU A 5 -8.32 1.43 -16.10
N PHE A 6 -8.57 0.66 -15.04
CA PHE A 6 -8.11 1.03 -13.69
C PHE A 6 -7.00 0.08 -13.23
N GLY A 7 -5.80 0.64 -13.03
CA GLY A 7 -4.58 -0.11 -12.72
C GLY A 7 -4.37 -0.40 -11.23
N GLY A 8 -5.24 0.14 -10.36
CA GLY A 8 -5.15 0.01 -8.91
C GLY A 8 -5.29 1.35 -8.19
N TYR A 9 -4.92 1.38 -6.92
CA TYR A 9 -4.92 2.56 -6.07
C TYR A 9 -3.53 2.77 -5.47
N ILE A 10 -3.12 4.04 -5.37
CA ILE A 10 -1.96 4.43 -4.57
C ILE A 10 -2.48 5.08 -3.30
N SER A 11 -2.12 4.52 -2.15
CA SER A 11 -2.38 5.15 -0.87
C SER A 11 -1.34 6.27 -0.62
N PRO A 12 -1.70 7.34 0.08
CA PRO A 12 -0.76 8.39 0.47
C PRO A 12 0.35 7.85 1.38
N TYR A 13 0.08 6.74 2.09
CA TYR A 13 1.06 6.06 2.93
C TYR A 13 2.16 5.42 2.06
N VAL A 14 1.80 4.74 0.96
CA VAL A 14 2.79 4.17 0.02
C VAL A 14 3.65 5.29 -0.58
N ALA A 15 3.02 6.36 -1.08
CA ALA A 15 3.76 7.48 -1.64
C ALA A 15 4.70 8.13 -0.61
N GLY A 16 4.22 8.29 0.63
CA GLY A 16 5.02 8.81 1.75
C GLY A 16 6.20 7.92 2.11
N GLU A 17 6.01 6.59 2.17
CA GLU A 17 7.06 5.62 2.44
C GLU A 17 8.15 5.64 1.36
N MET A 18 7.78 5.72 0.08
CA MET A 18 8.73 5.81 -1.03
C MET A 18 9.57 7.09 -0.97
N ILE A 19 8.93 8.24 -0.72
CA ILE A 19 9.61 9.53 -0.58
C ILE A 19 10.54 9.52 0.65
N HIS A 20 10.04 9.02 1.78
CA HIS A 20 10.80 8.92 3.03
C HIS A 20 12.05 8.04 2.85
N ALA A 21 11.91 6.88 2.21
CA ALA A 21 13.01 5.97 1.93
C ALA A 21 14.12 6.64 1.12
N ILE A 22 13.79 7.53 0.17
CA ILE A 22 14.79 8.25 -0.62
C ILE A 22 15.46 9.37 0.19
N ILE A 23 14.66 10.20 0.89
CA ILE A 23 15.17 11.35 1.64
C ILE A 23 16.13 10.90 2.74
N TYR A 24 15.79 9.84 3.46
CA TYR A 24 16.51 9.41 4.66
C TYR A 24 17.47 8.23 4.41
N SER A 25 17.55 7.68 3.21
CA SER A 25 18.55 6.65 2.90
C SER A 25 19.98 7.20 3.03
N GLU A 26 20.81 6.49 3.78
CA GLU A 26 22.25 6.74 3.86
C GLU A 26 23.02 6.13 2.67
N GLU A 27 22.39 5.19 1.95
CA GLU A 27 22.97 4.51 0.78
C GLU A 27 22.89 5.37 -0.48
N ILE A 28 21.91 6.28 -0.55
CA ILE A 28 21.74 7.21 -1.66
C ILE A 28 22.58 8.45 -1.41
N ARG A 29 23.52 8.72 -2.30
CA ARG A 29 24.30 9.97 -2.28
C ARG A 29 23.38 11.20 -2.30
N GLN A 30 23.69 12.19 -1.47
CA GLN A 30 22.87 13.41 -1.30
C GLN A 30 22.63 14.17 -2.62
N ASP A 31 23.61 14.22 -3.52
CA ASP A 31 23.49 14.87 -4.83
C ASP A 31 22.60 14.11 -5.82
N LYS A 32 22.28 12.83 -5.54
CA LYS A 32 21.41 11.99 -6.37
C LYS A 32 19.96 11.94 -5.88
N LYS A 33 19.70 12.27 -4.61
CA LYS A 33 18.36 12.23 -4.01
C LYS A 33 17.31 13.03 -4.79
N PRO A 34 17.58 14.26 -5.27
CA PRO A 34 16.59 15.00 -6.04
C PRO A 34 16.15 14.29 -7.33
N GLY A 35 17.08 13.60 -8.02
CA GLY A 35 16.77 12.84 -9.22
C GLY A 35 15.83 11.67 -8.93
N TYR A 36 16.17 10.85 -7.93
CA TYR A 36 15.30 9.73 -7.53
C TYR A 36 13.92 10.18 -7.03
N LEU A 37 13.85 11.31 -6.31
CA LEU A 37 12.56 11.88 -5.91
C LEU A 37 11.72 12.28 -7.13
N PHE A 38 12.34 12.90 -8.14
CA PHE A 38 11.66 13.25 -9.37
C PHE A 38 11.15 11.99 -10.10
N ASP A 39 11.99 10.96 -10.24
CA ASP A 39 11.62 9.71 -10.91
C ASP A 39 10.43 9.02 -10.23
N ILE A 40 10.41 8.97 -8.89
CA ILE A 40 9.29 8.40 -8.13
C ILE A 40 8.03 9.24 -8.29
N LEU A 41 8.12 10.57 -8.18
CA LEU A 41 6.97 11.44 -8.37
C LEU A 41 6.40 11.31 -9.79
N GLU A 42 7.26 11.27 -10.81
CA GLU A 42 6.85 11.05 -12.20
C GLU A 42 6.17 9.69 -12.36
N THR A 43 6.73 8.62 -11.77
CA THR A 43 6.15 7.27 -11.79
C THR A 43 4.77 7.24 -11.15
N ILE A 44 4.61 7.88 -9.99
CA ILE A 44 3.33 7.94 -9.27
C ILE A 44 2.30 8.73 -10.09
N VAL A 45 2.66 9.93 -10.56
CA VAL A 45 1.76 10.82 -11.31
C VAL A 45 1.37 10.23 -12.66
N SER A 46 2.31 9.53 -13.31
CA SER A 46 2.09 8.90 -14.62
C SER A 46 1.49 7.49 -14.50
N SER A 47 1.29 6.99 -13.28
CA SER A 47 0.58 5.73 -13.07
C SER A 47 -0.89 5.87 -13.44
N ASN A 48 -1.49 4.82 -14.00
CA ASN A 48 -2.95 4.73 -14.18
C ASN A 48 -3.67 4.35 -12.86
N ALA A 49 -3.07 4.66 -11.71
CA ALA A 49 -3.63 4.37 -10.40
C ALA A 49 -4.39 5.58 -9.84
N GLU A 50 -5.48 5.32 -9.13
CA GLU A 50 -6.26 6.36 -8.46
C GLU A 50 -5.64 6.71 -7.10
N TRP A 51 -5.65 8.00 -6.75
CA TRP A 51 -5.23 8.46 -5.41
C TRP A 51 -6.33 8.20 -4.40
N PHE A 52 -6.06 7.36 -3.41
CA PHE A 52 -6.99 7.15 -2.30
C PHE A 52 -6.72 8.14 -1.17
N ILE A 53 -7.68 8.99 -0.81
CA ILE A 53 -7.54 9.93 0.32
C ILE A 53 -8.38 9.42 1.49
N PRO A 54 -7.76 8.98 2.61
CA PRO A 54 -8.49 8.54 3.79
C PRO A 54 -9.36 9.66 4.37
N GLN A 55 -10.56 9.30 4.84
CA GLN A 55 -11.48 10.17 5.57
C GLN A 55 -11.43 9.90 7.08
N ASN A 56 -11.97 10.82 7.90
CA ASN A 56 -11.87 10.75 9.37
C ASN A 56 -12.35 9.42 9.99
N ASN A 57 -13.34 8.74 9.40
CA ASN A 57 -13.85 7.47 9.92
C ASN A 57 -12.91 6.28 9.66
N ASP A 58 -11.93 6.44 8.75
CA ASP A 58 -11.03 5.37 8.33
C ASP A 58 -9.99 5.04 9.41
N PHE A 59 -9.64 6.02 10.25
CA PHE A 59 -8.72 5.80 11.38
C PHE A 59 -9.31 4.90 12.47
N CYS A 60 -10.64 4.90 12.64
CA CYS A 60 -11.31 3.94 13.52
C CYS A 60 -11.15 2.50 13.03
N LEU A 61 -11.12 2.30 11.71
CA LEU A 61 -10.87 0.98 11.12
C LEU A 61 -9.41 0.56 11.30
N PHE A 62 -8.47 1.48 11.10
CA PHE A 62 -7.05 1.25 11.36
C PHE A 62 -6.83 0.71 12.79
N SER A 63 -7.33 1.41 13.81
CA SER A 63 -7.15 1.00 15.21
C SER A 63 -7.69 -0.41 15.47
N ARG A 64 -8.85 -0.76 14.89
CA ARG A 64 -9.41 -2.11 15.01
C ARG A 64 -8.54 -3.17 14.32
N LEU A 65 -8.04 -2.89 13.12
CA LEU A 65 -7.19 -3.83 12.40
C LEU A 65 -5.82 -4.00 13.07
N ARG A 66 -5.30 -2.95 13.71
CA ARG A 66 -4.03 -2.98 14.43
C ARG A 66 -4.01 -3.98 15.59
N GLU A 67 -5.16 -4.15 16.25
CA GLU A 67 -5.34 -5.08 17.37
C GLU A 67 -5.46 -6.54 16.94
N VAL A 68 -5.76 -6.78 15.66
CA VAL A 68 -6.07 -8.11 15.13
C VAL A 68 -4.81 -8.97 14.89
N ASP A 69 -3.68 -8.36 14.54
CA ASP A 69 -2.40 -9.06 14.39
C ASP A 69 -1.23 -8.15 14.77
N ASN A 70 -0.70 -8.33 15.98
CA ASN A 70 0.35 -7.47 16.52
C ASN A 70 1.73 -7.67 15.87
N ARG A 71 1.90 -8.69 15.03
CA ARG A 71 3.16 -8.99 14.32
C ARG A 71 3.32 -8.18 13.03
N VAL A 72 2.23 -7.62 12.53
CA VAL A 72 2.20 -6.78 11.34
C VAL A 72 2.50 -5.34 11.76
N GLU A 73 3.34 -4.65 10.98
CA GLU A 73 3.79 -3.31 11.29
C GLU A 73 2.70 -2.27 10.99
N ASP A 74 2.77 -1.10 11.63
CA ASP A 74 1.72 -0.09 11.53
C ASP A 74 1.52 0.39 10.08
N GLY A 75 2.60 0.53 9.30
CA GLY A 75 2.53 0.86 7.86
C GLY A 75 1.76 -0.19 7.06
N ASP A 76 2.05 -1.46 7.29
CA ASP A 76 1.35 -2.59 6.66
C ASP A 76 -0.14 -2.64 7.04
N ILE A 77 -0.47 -2.32 8.30
CA ILE A 77 -1.87 -2.21 8.74
C ILE A 77 -2.57 -1.03 8.04
N LEU A 78 -1.90 0.10 7.81
CA LEU A 78 -2.47 1.20 7.03
C LEU A 78 -2.79 0.77 5.59
N HIS A 79 -1.90 0.03 4.94
CA HIS A 79 -2.15 -0.53 3.60
C HIS A 79 -3.34 -1.51 3.59
N ALA A 80 -3.42 -2.40 4.58
CA ALA A 80 -4.54 -3.31 4.75
C ALA A 80 -5.86 -2.56 5.03
N THR A 81 -5.79 -1.45 5.78
CA THR A 81 -6.94 -0.57 6.04
C THR A 81 -7.46 0.03 4.75
N CYS A 82 -6.58 0.59 3.91
CA CYS A 82 -6.95 1.13 2.60
C CYS A 82 -7.59 0.06 1.71
N ALA A 83 -6.99 -1.13 1.62
CA ALA A 83 -7.53 -2.24 0.82
C ALA A 83 -8.94 -2.64 1.28
N LYS A 84 -9.17 -2.68 2.60
CA LYS A 84 -10.49 -2.98 3.17
C LYS A 84 -11.54 -1.92 2.86
N ILE A 85 -11.20 -0.63 2.94
CA ILE A 85 -12.13 0.47 2.64
C ILE A 85 -12.52 0.46 1.17
N LEU A 86 -11.53 0.27 0.30
CA LEU A 86 -11.72 0.23 -1.15
C LEU A 86 -12.34 -1.08 -1.64
N ASN A 87 -12.39 -2.10 -0.78
CA ASN A 87 -12.83 -3.45 -1.11
C ASN A 87 -12.08 -4.03 -2.32
N ILE A 88 -10.75 -3.91 -2.28
CA ILE A 88 -9.81 -4.41 -3.29
C ILE A 88 -8.80 -5.36 -2.64
N PRO A 89 -8.16 -6.28 -3.41
CA PRO A 89 -7.10 -7.09 -2.86
C PRO A 89 -5.86 -6.26 -2.52
N LEU A 90 -5.27 -6.51 -1.36
CA LEU A 90 -3.93 -6.04 -1.01
C LEU A 90 -2.91 -6.97 -1.67
N VAL A 91 -2.14 -6.45 -2.62
CA VAL A 91 -1.07 -7.21 -3.29
C VAL A 91 0.25 -6.92 -2.59
N THR A 92 0.91 -7.94 -2.05
CA THR A 92 2.18 -7.78 -1.31
C THR A 92 3.07 -9.01 -1.41
N ILE A 93 4.38 -8.80 -1.25
CA ILE A 93 5.37 -9.86 -1.06
C ILE A 93 5.67 -10.11 0.42
N ASP A 94 5.14 -9.30 1.33
CA ASP A 94 5.39 -9.43 2.77
C ASP A 94 4.77 -10.73 3.32
N GLY A 95 5.64 -11.59 3.85
CA GLY A 95 5.25 -12.90 4.37
C GLY A 95 4.42 -12.86 5.66
N ARG A 96 4.50 -11.79 6.45
CA ARG A 96 3.68 -11.61 7.67
C ARG A 96 2.25 -11.26 7.26
N LEU A 97 2.06 -10.31 6.34
CA LEU A 97 0.76 -9.96 5.78
C LEU A 97 0.09 -11.16 5.10
N LEU A 98 0.82 -11.86 4.22
CA LEU A 98 0.30 -13.03 3.50
C LEU A 98 -0.16 -14.17 4.44
N LYS A 99 0.42 -14.25 5.64
CA LYS A 99 0.10 -15.26 6.65
C LYS A 99 -0.84 -14.74 7.75
N SER A 100 -1.30 -13.49 7.67
CA SER A 100 -2.14 -12.89 8.71
C SER A 100 -3.57 -13.43 8.63
N ARG A 101 -3.84 -14.49 9.39
CA ARG A 101 -5.20 -15.04 9.55
C ARG A 101 -6.17 -14.02 10.14
N GLY A 102 -5.69 -13.15 11.03
CA GLY A 102 -6.50 -12.11 11.64
C GLY A 102 -7.06 -11.15 10.58
N LEU A 103 -6.20 -10.58 9.75
CA LEU A 103 -6.60 -9.65 8.70
C LEU A 103 -7.49 -10.31 7.64
N ILE A 104 -7.19 -11.55 7.25
CA ILE A 104 -8.02 -12.33 6.32
C ILE A 104 -9.42 -12.56 6.89
N ASN A 105 -9.53 -12.92 8.18
CA ASN A 105 -10.83 -13.10 8.84
C ASN A 105 -11.61 -11.80 8.98
N GLN A 106 -10.93 -10.65 8.90
CA GLN A 106 -11.56 -9.33 8.83
C GLN A 106 -12.06 -9.00 7.41
N GLY A 107 -11.95 -9.91 6.44
CA GLY A 107 -12.44 -9.74 5.07
C GLY A 107 -11.45 -9.06 4.13
N ILE A 108 -10.16 -9.02 4.48
CA ILE A 108 -9.12 -8.44 3.62
C ILE A 108 -8.56 -9.55 2.72
N GLU A 109 -8.77 -9.45 1.40
CA GLU A 109 -8.10 -10.32 0.44
C GLU A 109 -6.63 -9.89 0.31
N ILE A 110 -5.70 -10.79 0.65
CA ILE A 110 -4.26 -10.52 0.56
C ILE A 110 -3.65 -11.51 -0.42
N LEU A 111 -3.02 -11.01 -1.47
CA LEU A 111 -2.50 -11.80 -2.58
C LEU A 111 -1.01 -11.56 -2.78
N HIS A 112 -0.28 -12.62 -3.13
CA HIS A 112 1.05 -12.49 -3.69
C HIS A 112 0.94 -12.06 -5.16
N PRO A 113 1.85 -11.21 -5.71
CA PRO A 113 1.79 -10.79 -7.11
C PRO A 113 1.63 -11.92 -8.14
N THR A 114 2.28 -13.06 -7.90
CA THR A 114 2.18 -14.25 -8.78
C THR A 114 0.77 -14.85 -8.84
N GLN A 115 -0.07 -14.59 -7.83
CA GLN A 115 -1.46 -15.05 -7.82
C GLN A 115 -2.38 -14.12 -8.63
N VAL A 116 -1.97 -12.86 -8.83
CA VAL A 116 -2.71 -11.86 -9.60
C VAL A 116 -2.49 -12.06 -11.10
N ILE A 117 -1.26 -12.37 -11.51
CA ILE A 117 -0.89 -12.57 -12.93
C ILE A 117 -1.58 -13.82 -13.54
N ASN A 118 -1.99 -14.77 -12.71
CA ASN A 118 -2.62 -16.02 -13.13
C ASN A 118 -4.17 -15.99 -13.10
N LYS A 119 -4.78 -14.83 -12.82
CA LYS A 119 -6.24 -14.59 -12.89
C LYS A 119 -6.58 -13.82 -14.15
#